data_AF-A0A1W9RE71-F1
#
_entry.id   AF-A0A1W9RE71-F1
#
_cell.length_a   1.000
_cell.length_b   1.000
_cell.length_c   1.000
_cell.angle_alpha   90.00
_cell.angle_beta   90.00
_cell.angle_gamma   90.00
#
_symmetry.space_group_name_H-M   'P 1'
#
loop_
_entity.id
_entity.type
_entity.pdbx_description
1 polymer ?
#
loop_
_entity_poly.entity_id
_entity_poly.type
_entity_poly.pdbx_seq_one_letter_code
_entity_poly.pdbx_strand_id
1 'polypeptide(L)'
;MPFTFERLEIPDIVLIKPIIWKDVRGYFLEAYKKSEFIENGIDVEFIQDNFSHSVHGVVRGLHYQKNPRAQAKLVRVIGGEIFDVAVDIRRGSPTFGKWVGQRLTAENKYMLYIPPGFAHAYQSDCFRKRCHIATFESGRQ
;
A
#
# COMPACT_ATOMS: atom_id res chain seq x y z
N MET A 1 -17.76 1.06 10.34
CA MET A 1 -16.34 0.89 9.97
C MET A 1 -16.23 0.94 8.45
N PRO A 2 -15.73 2.03 7.87
CA PRO A 2 -15.59 2.21 6.41
C PRO A 2 -14.48 1.35 5.78
N PHE A 3 -13.78 0.53 6.57
CA PHE A 3 -12.68 -0.33 6.13
C PHE A 3 -12.78 -1.72 6.75
N THR A 4 -12.22 -2.71 6.06
CA THR A 4 -11.82 -4.00 6.63
C THR A 4 -10.30 -4.11 6.57
N PHE A 5 -9.67 -4.52 7.67
CA PHE A 5 -8.22 -4.69 7.79
C PHE A 5 -7.89 -6.18 7.86
N GLU A 6 -7.11 -6.68 6.90
CA GLU A 6 -6.73 -8.08 6.78
C GLU A 6 -5.21 -8.23 6.94
N ARG A 7 -4.80 -8.98 7.96
CA ARG A 7 -3.40 -9.33 8.23
C ARG A 7 -2.98 -10.44 7.28
N LEU A 8 -1.84 -10.29 6.61
CA LEU A 8 -1.36 -11.23 5.59
C LEU A 8 -0.39 -12.26 6.19
N GLU A 9 0.29 -13.05 5.34
CA GLU A 9 1.23 -14.08 5.79
C GLU A 9 2.39 -13.53 6.63
N ILE A 10 2.72 -12.24 6.41
CA ILE A 10 3.51 -11.44 7.34
C ILE A 10 2.52 -10.46 8.01
N PRO A 11 2.12 -10.71 9.28
CA PRO A 11 1.00 -9.98 9.90
C PRO A 11 1.22 -8.47 10.05
N ASP A 12 2.46 -8.00 10.02
CA ASP A 12 2.77 -6.57 10.04
C ASP A 12 2.26 -5.84 8.77
N ILE A 13 2.19 -6.55 7.64
CA ILE A 13 1.65 -6.04 6.37
C ILE A 13 0.13 -6.24 6.38
N VAL A 14 -0.60 -5.17 6.07
CA VAL A 14 -2.07 -5.17 6.15
C VAL A 14 -2.67 -4.81 4.80
N LEU A 15 -3.55 -5.68 4.30
CA LEU A 15 -4.43 -5.37 3.19
C LEU A 15 -5.67 -4.65 3.73
N ILE A 16 -5.94 -3.47 3.20
CA ILE A 16 -7.05 -2.62 3.65
C ILE A 16 -8.07 -2.51 2.53
N LYS A 17 -9.31 -2.88 2.83
CA LYS A 17 -10.42 -2.91 1.88
C LYS A 17 -11.44 -1.83 2.25
N PRO A 18 -11.56 -0.73 1.49
CA PRO A 18 -12.57 0.29 1.77
C PRO A 18 -13.97 -0.18 1.35
N ILE A 19 -14.99 0.31 2.05
CA ILE A 19 -16.38 0.24 1.58
C ILE A 19 -16.54 1.21 0.40
N ILE A 20 -17.18 0.74 -0.68
CA ILE A 20 -17.44 1.54 -1.88
C ILE A 20 -18.94 1.80 -1.95
N TRP A 21 -19.35 3.06 -1.76
CA TRP A 21 -20.74 3.49 -1.91
C TRP A 21 -20.98 3.89 -3.36
N LYS A 22 -21.79 3.12 -4.08
CA LYS A 22 -22.09 3.32 -5.51
C LYS A 22 -23.46 3.94 -5.71
N ASP A 23 -23.58 4.81 -6.71
CA ASP A 23 -24.86 5.32 -7.21
C ASP A 23 -24.77 5.60 -8.72
N VAL A 24 -25.85 6.14 -9.31
CA VAL A 24 -25.94 6.42 -10.75
C VAL A 24 -24.94 7.46 -11.27
N ARG A 25 -24.30 8.23 -10.38
CA ARG A 25 -23.28 9.24 -10.70
C ARG A 25 -21.87 8.65 -10.66
N GLY A 26 -21.69 7.51 -9.98
CA GLY A 26 -20.39 6.86 -9.81
C GLY A 26 -20.24 6.18 -8.46
N TYR A 27 -19.18 6.51 -7.74
CA TYR A 27 -18.92 5.98 -6.40
C TYR A 27 -18.20 6.97 -5.50
N PHE A 28 -18.36 6.77 -4.21
CA PHE A 28 -17.66 7.46 -3.14
C PHE A 28 -17.02 6.42 -2.22
N LEU A 29 -15.87 6.76 -1.63
CA LEU A 29 -15.22 5.99 -0.57
C LEU A 29 -14.35 6.92 0.28
N GLU A 30 -14.17 6.56 1.54
CA GLU A 30 -13.13 7.16 2.38
C GLU A 30 -11.80 6.53 2.02
N ALA A 31 -10.84 7.34 1.56
CA ALA A 31 -9.52 6.85 1.18
C ALA A 31 -8.63 6.54 2.40
N TYR A 32 -8.78 7.34 3.45
CA TYR A 32 -8.02 7.26 4.69
C TYR A 32 -8.79 7.95 5.80
N LYS A 33 -8.78 7.36 7.00
CA LYS A 33 -9.34 7.96 8.21
C LYS A 33 -8.45 7.58 9.39
N LYS A 34 -7.72 8.57 9.92
CA LYS A 34 -6.69 8.36 10.96
C LYS A 34 -7.19 7.55 12.16
N SER A 35 -8.40 7.84 12.64
CA SER A 35 -8.96 7.13 13.81
C SER A 35 -9.14 5.64 13.56
N GLU A 36 -9.67 5.24 12.40
CA GLU A 36 -9.88 3.81 12.07
C GLU A 36 -8.54 3.09 11.91
N PHE A 37 -7.53 3.77 11.36
CA PHE A 37 -6.20 3.18 11.18
C PHE A 37 -5.50 2.96 12.53
N ILE A 38 -5.58 3.95 13.45
CA ILE A 38 -5.06 3.83 14.82
C ILE A 38 -5.75 2.69 15.57
N GLU A 39 -7.09 2.63 15.53
CA GLU A 39 -7.87 1.57 16.17
C GLU A 39 -7.51 0.17 15.65
N ASN A 40 -6.97 0.07 14.43
CA ASN A 40 -6.52 -1.17 13.81
C ASN A 40 -5.00 -1.38 13.87
N GLY A 41 -4.29 -0.64 14.74
CA GLY A 41 -2.86 -0.83 15.03
C GLY A 41 -1.92 -0.22 13.99
N ILE A 42 -2.39 0.78 13.23
CA ILE A 42 -1.59 1.58 12.30
C ILE A 42 -1.56 3.01 12.85
N ASP A 43 -0.68 3.23 13.84
CA ASP A 43 -0.45 4.55 14.44
C ASP A 43 0.83 5.17 13.87
N VAL A 44 0.70 5.68 12.64
CA VAL A 44 1.77 6.41 11.95
C VAL A 44 1.23 7.71 11.41
N GLU A 45 2.10 8.71 11.33
CA GLU A 45 1.76 9.99 10.73
C GLU A 45 2.24 10.03 9.27
N PHE A 46 1.30 9.98 8.34
CA PHE A 46 1.56 10.18 6.92
C PHE A 46 1.70 11.68 6.61
N ILE A 47 2.87 12.11 6.13
CA ILE A 47 3.17 13.54 5.88
C ILE A 47 3.49 13.84 4.41
N GLN A 48 3.60 12.80 3.58
CA GLN A 48 3.95 12.93 2.18
C GLN A 48 3.04 12.04 1.34
N ASP A 49 2.56 12.57 0.22
CA ASP A 49 1.86 11.80 -0.81
C ASP A 49 2.70 11.82 -2.08
N ASN A 50 2.92 10.63 -2.63
CA ASN A 50 3.66 10.41 -3.86
C ASN A 50 2.71 9.86 -4.92
N PHE A 51 2.86 10.38 -6.14
CA PHE A 51 2.12 9.89 -7.29
C PHE A 51 3.09 9.34 -8.34
N SER A 52 2.84 8.13 -8.81
CA SER A 52 3.61 7.55 -9.90
C SER A 52 2.72 7.06 -11.04
N HIS A 53 3.25 7.23 -12.24
CA HIS A 53 2.65 6.77 -13.48
C HIS A 53 3.61 5.78 -14.16
N SER A 54 3.09 4.62 -14.53
CA SER A 54 3.86 3.52 -15.10
C SER A 54 3.14 2.89 -16.28
N VAL A 55 3.88 2.55 -17.34
CA VAL A 55 3.38 1.76 -18.47
C VAL A 55 3.43 0.27 -18.14
N HIS A 56 2.77 -0.58 -18.93
CA HIS A 56 2.76 -2.03 -18.72
C HIS A 56 4.16 -2.64 -18.60
N GLY A 57 4.35 -3.56 -17.65
CA GLY A 57 5.59 -4.31 -17.44
C GLY A 57 6.68 -3.58 -16.65
N VAL A 58 6.48 -2.30 -16.29
CA VAL A 58 7.44 -1.54 -15.46
C VAL A 58 7.49 -2.13 -14.06
N VAL A 59 8.72 -2.36 -13.60
CA VAL A 59 9.02 -2.68 -12.20
C VAL A 59 9.67 -1.47 -11.54
N ARG A 60 9.20 -1.07 -10.36
CA ARG A 60 9.84 -0.06 -9.52
C ARG A 60 10.11 -0.64 -8.14
N GLY A 61 11.36 -0.62 -7.69
CA GLY A 61 11.79 -1.14 -6.40
C GLY A 61 12.96 -2.14 -6.52
N LEU A 62 13.34 -2.84 -5.45
CA LEU A 62 12.82 -2.73 -4.09
C LEU A 62 13.39 -1.49 -3.38
N HIS A 63 12.52 -0.58 -2.92
CA HIS A 63 12.89 0.66 -2.26
C HIS A 63 12.58 0.61 -0.76
N TYR A 64 13.52 1.08 0.03
CA TYR A 64 13.38 1.27 1.47
C TYR A 64 14.25 2.44 1.93
N GLN A 65 13.89 3.02 3.07
CA GLN A 65 14.76 3.95 3.79
C GLN A 65 15.29 3.27 5.06
N LYS A 66 16.57 3.50 5.37
CA LYS A 66 17.23 2.93 6.56
C LYS A 66 16.89 3.76 7.79
N ASN A 67 16.93 3.12 8.97
CA ASN A 67 16.92 3.83 10.25
C ASN A 67 18.05 4.88 10.29
N PRO A 68 17.80 6.06 10.89
CA PRO A 68 16.59 6.47 11.63
C PRO A 68 15.46 7.03 10.75
N ARG A 69 15.54 6.91 9.42
CA ARG A 69 14.56 7.47 8.47
C ARG A 69 13.68 6.41 7.83
N ALA A 70 13.46 5.27 8.49
CA ALA A 70 12.58 4.26 7.92
C ALA A 70 11.15 4.81 7.82
N GLN A 71 10.46 4.50 6.72
CA GLN A 71 9.12 5.03 6.44
C GLN A 71 8.14 3.88 6.31
N ALA A 72 6.94 4.07 6.84
CA ALA A 72 5.77 3.30 6.48
C ALA A 72 5.21 3.81 5.14
N LYS A 73 4.54 2.93 4.40
CA LYS A 73 3.88 3.25 3.13
C LYS A 73 2.45 2.76 3.17
N LEU A 74 1.54 3.55 2.60
CA LEU A 74 0.18 3.16 2.29
C LEU A 74 -0.02 3.31 0.79
N VAL A 75 -0.02 2.19 0.08
CA VAL A 75 0.00 2.13 -1.39
C VAL A 75 -1.42 1.83 -1.90
N ARG A 76 -1.87 2.56 -2.94
CA ARG A 76 -3.14 2.29 -3.63
C ARG A 76 -3.05 2.56 -5.12
N VAL A 77 -3.91 1.89 -5.89
CA VAL A 77 -4.04 2.14 -7.33
C VAL A 77 -5.31 2.93 -7.61
N ILE A 78 -5.17 4.03 -8.36
CA ILE A 78 -6.31 4.86 -8.76
C ILE A 78 -6.69 4.67 -10.23
N GLY A 79 -5.79 4.15 -11.05
CA GLY A 79 -6.01 3.79 -12.45
C GLY A 79 -5.18 2.56 -12.82
N GLY A 80 -5.81 1.56 -13.44
CA GLY A 80 -5.13 0.33 -13.84
C GLY A 80 -4.90 -0.66 -12.69
N GLU A 81 -3.81 -1.41 -12.75
CA GLU A 81 -3.53 -2.57 -11.91
C GLU A 81 -2.04 -2.78 -11.71
N ILE A 82 -1.64 -3.16 -10.49
CA ILE A 82 -0.27 -3.55 -10.16
C ILE A 82 -0.25 -4.85 -9.35
N PHE A 83 0.85 -5.56 -9.44
CA PHE A 83 1.27 -6.54 -8.44
C PHE A 83 2.25 -5.86 -7.48
N ASP A 84 1.79 -5.56 -6.26
CA ASP A 84 2.55 -4.85 -5.22
C ASP A 84 3.21 -5.85 -4.28
N VAL A 85 4.48 -5.64 -3.94
CA VAL A 85 5.31 -6.56 -3.17
C VAL A 85 6.00 -5.83 -2.03
N ALA A 86 5.97 -6.44 -0.84
CA ALA A 86 6.71 -6.01 0.33
C ALA A 86 7.57 -7.16 0.87
N VAL A 87 8.85 -6.88 1.13
CA VAL A 87 9.86 -7.82 1.60
C VAL A 87 10.33 -7.41 2.99
N ASP A 88 10.31 -8.34 3.93
CA ASP A 88 10.81 -8.09 5.29
C ASP A 88 12.34 -8.06 5.29
N ILE A 89 12.92 -6.89 5.59
CA ILE A 89 14.36 -6.68 5.66
C ILE A 89 14.85 -6.45 7.10
N ARG A 90 14.00 -6.71 8.11
CA ARG A 90 14.32 -6.55 9.53
C ARG A 90 15.19 -7.72 10.00
N ARG A 91 16.48 -7.48 10.23
CA ARG A 91 17.39 -8.50 10.79
C ARG A 91 16.85 -8.98 12.14
N GLY A 92 16.79 -10.30 12.33
CA GLY A 92 16.24 -10.93 13.53
C GLY A 92 14.72 -11.14 13.51
N SER A 93 14.01 -10.66 12.48
CA SER A 93 12.60 -11.00 12.27
C SER A 93 12.43 -12.49 11.95
N PRO A 94 11.39 -13.17 12.48
CA PRO A 94 11.06 -14.54 12.10
C PRO A 94 10.64 -14.68 10.62
N THR A 95 10.34 -13.56 9.96
CA THR A 95 9.99 -13.49 8.55
C THR A 95 11.06 -12.80 7.70
N PHE A 96 12.28 -12.60 8.21
CA PHE A 96 13.38 -11.97 7.46
C PHE A 96 13.61 -12.66 6.10
N GLY A 97 13.64 -11.87 5.03
CA GLY A 97 13.79 -12.34 3.66
C GLY A 97 12.52 -12.93 3.02
N LYS A 98 11.44 -13.10 3.79
CA LYS A 98 10.12 -13.45 3.25
C LYS A 98 9.43 -12.21 2.71
N TRP A 99 8.44 -12.44 1.85
CA TRP A 99 7.70 -11.38 1.18
C TRP A 99 6.23 -11.73 1.07
N VAL A 100 5.42 -10.69 0.88
CA VAL A 100 3.99 -10.78 0.56
C VAL A 100 3.74 -10.01 -0.71
N GLY A 101 2.89 -10.54 -1.58
CA GLY A 101 2.46 -9.90 -2.81
C GLY A 101 0.94 -9.76 -2.84
N GLN A 102 0.45 -8.60 -3.25
CA GLN A 102 -0.98 -8.32 -3.38
C GLN A 102 -1.31 -7.62 -4.68
N ARG A 103 -2.48 -7.94 -5.22
CA ARG A 103 -2.98 -7.31 -6.44
C ARG A 103 -3.83 -6.11 -6.10
N LEU A 104 -3.33 -4.92 -6.44
CA LEU A 104 -4.03 -3.66 -6.21
C LEU A 104 -4.53 -3.12 -7.54
N THR A 105 -5.82 -2.80 -7.61
CA THR A 105 -6.47 -2.33 -8.84
C THR A 105 -7.27 -1.07 -8.57
N ALA A 106 -7.49 -0.29 -9.62
CA ALA A 106 -8.48 0.76 -9.60
C ALA A 106 -9.90 0.20 -9.43
N GLU A 107 -10.15 -1.06 -9.70
CA GLU A 107 -11.47 -1.67 -9.57
C GLU A 107 -11.74 -2.10 -8.12
N ASN A 108 -10.79 -2.76 -7.45
CA ASN A 108 -10.94 -3.22 -6.07
C ASN A 108 -10.73 -2.12 -5.02
N LYS A 109 -9.99 -1.05 -5.36
CA LYS A 109 -9.66 0.07 -4.47
C LYS A 109 -8.93 -0.33 -3.19
N TYR A 110 -8.32 -1.51 -3.17
CA TYR A 110 -7.58 -1.98 -2.01
C TYR A 110 -6.31 -1.16 -1.82
N MET A 111 -5.84 -1.17 -0.58
CA MET A 111 -4.60 -0.51 -0.19
C MET A 111 -3.71 -1.51 0.54
N LEU A 112 -2.41 -1.40 0.34
CA LEU A 112 -1.43 -2.18 1.09
C LEU A 112 -0.68 -1.25 2.05
N TYR A 113 -0.83 -1.51 3.35
CA TYR A 113 -0.01 -0.88 4.38
C TYR A 113 1.26 -1.71 4.58
N ILE A 114 2.40 -1.04 4.48
CA ILE A 114 3.74 -1.60 4.62
C ILE A 114 4.45 -0.81 5.71
N PRO A 115 4.79 -1.43 6.85
CA PRO A 115 5.41 -0.71 7.97
C PRO A 115 6.90 -0.41 7.71
N PRO A 116 7.54 0.42 8.56
CA PRO A 116 8.97 0.65 8.50
C PRO A 116 9.77 -0.66 8.62
N GLY A 117 10.92 -0.73 7.95
CA GLY A 117 11.76 -1.94 7.94
C GLY A 117 11.41 -2.96 6.85
N PHE A 118 10.57 -2.59 5.88
CA PHE A 118 10.28 -3.39 4.69
C PHE A 118 10.81 -2.72 3.43
N ALA A 119 11.19 -3.53 2.45
CA ALA A 119 11.49 -3.06 1.09
C ALA A 119 10.27 -3.27 0.20
N HIS A 120 9.94 -2.26 -0.60
CA HIS A 120 8.70 -2.22 -1.38
C HIS A 120 8.97 -2.09 -2.87
N ALA A 121 8.25 -2.87 -3.68
CA ALA A 121 8.24 -2.77 -5.13
C ALA A 121 6.85 -2.99 -5.69
N TYR A 122 6.65 -2.63 -6.96
CA TYR A 122 5.51 -3.09 -7.72
C TYR A 122 5.90 -3.39 -9.16
N GLN A 123 5.11 -4.25 -9.81
CA GLN A 123 5.06 -4.41 -11.26
C GLN A 123 3.72 -3.91 -11.80
N SER A 124 3.74 -3.09 -12.84
CA SER A 124 2.52 -2.62 -13.52
C SER A 124 1.96 -3.66 -14.49
N ASP A 125 0.68 -4.01 -14.34
CA ASP A 125 -0.02 -4.99 -15.17
C ASP A 125 -1.20 -4.36 -15.93
N CYS A 126 -0.96 -3.21 -16.56
CA CYS A 126 -1.98 -2.50 -17.34
C CYS A 126 -1.89 -2.82 -18.84
N PHE A 127 -2.45 -3.93 -19.33
CA PHE A 127 -2.50 -4.19 -20.77
C PHE A 127 -3.25 -3.07 -21.52
N ARG A 128 -2.56 -2.33 -22.40
CA ARG A 128 -3.04 -1.16 -23.18
C ARG A 128 -3.55 0.04 -22.35
N LYS A 129 -3.50 -0.03 -21.02
CA LYS A 129 -3.85 1.07 -20.11
C LYS A 129 -2.59 1.57 -19.39
N ARG A 130 -2.70 2.70 -18.69
CA ARG A 130 -1.64 3.25 -17.85
C ARG A 130 -1.97 2.96 -16.39
N CYS A 131 -0.94 2.66 -15.58
CA CYS A 131 -1.12 2.46 -14.15
C CYS A 131 -0.81 3.76 -13.40
N HIS A 132 -1.71 4.17 -12.52
CA HIS A 132 -1.64 5.38 -11.71
C HIS A 132 -1.67 4.95 -10.24
N ILE A 133 -0.57 5.16 -9.54
CA ILE A 133 -0.35 4.68 -8.17
C ILE A 133 -0.18 5.90 -7.27
N ALA A 134 -0.92 5.92 -6.17
CA ALA A 134 -0.76 6.90 -5.09
C ALA A 134 -0.14 6.19 -3.87
N THR A 135 0.74 6.88 -3.16
CA THR A 135 1.46 6.31 -2.01
C THR A 135 1.64 7.37 -0.94
N PHE A 136 1.03 7.15 0.22
CA PHE A 136 1.30 7.96 1.39
C PHE A 136 2.49 7.40 2.15
N GLU A 137 3.44 8.26 2.50
CA GLU A 137 4.64 7.90 3.25
C GLU A 137 4.63 8.56 4.63
N SER A 138 5.03 7.79 5.64
CA SER A 138 5.13 8.32 6.99
C SER A 138 6.30 9.29 7.12
N GLY A 139 6.13 10.26 8.02
CA GLY A 139 7.17 11.21 8.40
C GLY A 139 8.25 10.61 9.28
N ARG A 140 9.24 11.45 9.60
CA ARG A 140 10.18 11.15 10.69
C ARG A 140 9.40 11.11 12.00
N GLN A 141 9.61 10.09 12.81
CA GLN A 141 9.52 10.21 14.26
C GLN A 141 10.90 10.54 14.81
#